data_AF-A0A9E4C697-F1
#
_entry.id   AF-A0A9E4C697-F1
#
_cell.length_a   1.000
_cell.length_b   1.000
_cell.length_c   1.000
_cell.angle_alpha   90.00
_cell.angle_beta   90.00
_cell.angle_gamma   90.00
#
_symmetry.space_group_name_H-M   'P 1'
#
loop_
_entity.id
_entity.type
_entity.pdbx_description
1 polymer ?
#
loop_
_entity_poly.entity_id
_entity_poly.type
_entity_poly.pdbx_seq_one_letter_code
_entity_poly.pdbx_strand_id
1 'polypeptide(L)'
;VQVEHAYSDADCRRRDYLLAKAGAVLSQAGGLLRYRYLIDSFSHAIGTLRCATTPEEGVLDVDCRYWDSDNLYVSDGSFMPSSGGVNPSLTIAANALRVAERILEKR
;
A
#
# COMPACT_ATOMS: atom_id res chain seq x y z
N VAL A 1 -7.69 -18.49 -6.88
CA VAL A 1 -6.90 -17.29 -7.20
C VAL A 1 -5.44 -17.63 -6.94
N GLN A 2 -4.55 -17.38 -7.90
CA GLN A 2 -3.10 -17.56 -7.76
C GLN A 2 -2.48 -16.21 -7.42
N VAL A 3 -1.66 -16.14 -6.38
CA VAL A 3 -0.94 -14.93 -5.96
C VAL A 3 0.54 -15.29 -5.88
N GLU A 4 1.36 -14.54 -6.60
CA GLU A 4 2.82 -14.64 -6.54
C GLU A 4 3.36 -13.36 -5.90
N HIS A 5 4.25 -13.52 -4.93
CA HIS A 5 4.82 -12.41 -4.17
C HIS A 5 6.27 -12.73 -3.82
N ALA A 6 7.13 -11.73 -3.97
CA ALA A 6 8.52 -11.79 -3.57
C ALA A 6 8.99 -10.41 -3.12
N TYR A 7 9.87 -10.38 -2.13
CA TYR A 7 10.55 -9.16 -1.71
C TYR A 7 11.72 -8.85 -2.64
N SER A 8 11.89 -7.58 -2.99
CA SER A 8 13.09 -7.13 -3.69
C SER A 8 14.31 -7.07 -2.75
N ASP A 9 15.51 -7.03 -3.31
CA ASP A 9 16.74 -6.79 -2.54
C ASP A 9 16.67 -5.49 -1.73
N ALA A 10 16.00 -4.47 -2.28
CA ALA A 10 15.84 -3.20 -1.62
C ALA A 10 14.91 -3.31 -0.40
N ASP A 11 13.87 -4.14 -0.46
CA ASP A 11 12.98 -4.42 0.67
C ASP A 11 13.71 -5.16 1.78
N CYS A 12 14.50 -6.17 1.42
CA CYS A 12 15.36 -6.89 2.36
C CYS A 12 16.35 -5.96 3.06
N ARG A 13 17.01 -5.06 2.33
CA ARG A 13 17.93 -4.06 2.93
C ARG A 13 17.22 -3.12 3.91
N ARG A 14 16.02 -2.62 3.55
CA ARG A 14 15.24 -1.73 4.42
C ARG A 14 14.78 -2.44 5.69
N ARG A 15 14.29 -3.67 5.55
CA ARG A 15 13.91 -4.54 6.67
C ARG A 15 15.07 -4.74 7.65
N ASP A 16 16.24 -5.11 7.14
CA ASP A 16 17.39 -5.41 7.99
C ASP A 16 17.92 -4.13 8.70
N TYR A 17 17.89 -2.98 8.01
CA TYR A 17 18.15 -1.68 8.63
C TYR A 17 17.17 -1.36 9.78
N LEU A 18 15.86 -1.52 9.56
CA LEU A 18 14.85 -1.24 10.58
C LEU A 18 14.98 -2.18 11.79
N LEU A 19 15.27 -3.46 11.56
CA LEU A 19 15.47 -4.43 12.64
C LEU A 19 16.72 -4.11 13.46
N ALA A 20 17.80 -3.65 12.84
CA ALA A 20 18.98 -3.20 13.56
C ALA A 20 18.67 -1.99 14.46
N LYS A 21 17.88 -1.02 13.96
CA LYS A 21 17.45 0.16 14.74
C LYS A 21 16.51 -0.23 15.88
N ALA A 22 15.50 -1.05 15.62
CA ALA A 22 14.60 -1.55 16.66
C ALA A 22 15.37 -2.32 17.74
N GLY A 23 16.34 -3.14 17.33
CA GLY A 23 17.22 -3.87 18.23
C GLY A 23 18.05 -2.95 19.13
N ALA A 24 18.55 -1.82 18.62
CA ALA A 24 19.29 -0.83 19.40
C ALA A 24 18.38 -0.10 20.41
N VAL A 25 17.16 0.28 19.99
CA VAL A 25 16.16 0.90 20.87
C VAL A 25 15.78 -0.05 22.02
N LEU A 26 15.51 -1.32 21.72
CA LEU A 26 15.18 -2.32 22.74
C LEU A 26 16.33 -2.52 23.74
N SER A 27 17.57 -2.60 23.27
CA SER A 27 18.74 -2.73 24.17
C SER A 27 18.89 -1.52 25.08
N GLN A 28 18.70 -0.30 24.56
CA GLN A 28 18.74 0.93 25.38
C GLN A 28 17.60 0.98 26.40
N ALA A 29 16.45 0.38 26.09
CA ALA A 29 15.31 0.24 27.01
C ALA A 29 15.49 -0.89 28.04
N GLY A 30 16.66 -1.55 28.11
CA GLY A 30 16.93 -2.64 29.06
C GLY A 30 16.50 -4.03 28.57
N GLY A 31 16.16 -4.18 27.30
CA GLY A 31 15.81 -5.47 26.70
C GLY A 31 17.01 -6.42 26.67
N LEU A 32 16.91 -7.52 27.41
CA LEU A 32 17.99 -8.51 27.57
C LEU A 32 18.02 -9.56 26.44
N LEU A 33 16.87 -9.86 25.83
CA LEU A 33 16.72 -10.87 24.80
C LEU A 33 15.92 -10.31 23.62
N ARG A 34 16.25 -10.76 22.41
CA ARG A 34 15.55 -10.37 21.18
C ARG A 34 15.22 -11.62 20.38
N TYR A 35 13.95 -11.77 20.04
CA TYR A 35 13.46 -12.81 19.14
C TYR A 35 12.87 -12.17 17.90
N ARG A 36 13.33 -12.60 16.72
CA ARG A 36 12.82 -12.12 15.43
C ARG A 36 11.83 -13.14 14.89
N TYR A 37 10.56 -12.77 14.86
CA TYR A 37 9.56 -13.53 14.13
C TYR A 37 9.65 -13.20 12.64
N LEU A 38 9.81 -14.22 11.80
CA LEU A 38 9.79 -14.05 10.35
C LEU A 38 8.33 -14.04 9.89
N ILE A 39 7.88 -12.88 9.43
CA ILE A 39 6.55 -12.71 8.84
C ILE A 39 6.73 -12.73 7.33
N ASP A 40 6.06 -13.67 6.68
CA ASP A 40 5.86 -13.71 5.24
C ASP A 40 4.34 -13.74 4.99
N SER A 41 3.68 -12.60 5.26
CA SER A 41 2.24 -12.47 5.13
C SER A 41 1.87 -11.25 4.30
N PHE A 42 0.78 -11.38 3.56
CA PHE A 42 0.27 -10.37 2.63
C PHE A 42 -0.91 -9.58 3.25
N SER A 43 -0.72 -9.03 4.45
CA SER A 43 -1.82 -8.44 5.24
C SER A 43 -2.25 -7.03 4.80
N HIS A 44 -1.36 -6.29 4.13
CA HIS A 44 -1.64 -4.96 3.56
C HIS A 44 -1.49 -4.98 2.04
N ALA A 45 -2.27 -5.85 1.39
CA ALA A 45 -2.36 -5.97 -0.06
C ALA A 45 -2.84 -4.65 -0.70
N ILE A 46 -2.07 -4.13 -1.66
CA ILE A 46 -2.39 -2.89 -2.37
C ILE A 46 -1.89 -2.91 -3.82
N GLY A 47 -2.29 -1.93 -4.63
CA GLY A 47 -1.67 -1.63 -5.94
C GLY A 47 -2.08 -2.49 -7.13
N THR A 48 -3.01 -3.43 -6.95
CA THR A 48 -3.47 -4.33 -8.03
C THR A 48 -4.26 -3.63 -9.14
N LEU A 49 -4.79 -2.42 -8.88
CA LEU A 49 -5.47 -1.55 -9.84
C LEU A 49 -4.93 -0.13 -9.69
N ARG A 50 -3.60 0.02 -9.71
CA ARG A 50 -2.93 1.29 -9.39
C ARG A 50 -3.48 2.46 -10.22
N CYS A 51 -3.66 3.61 -9.57
CA CYS A 51 -3.91 4.86 -10.29
C CYS A 51 -2.62 5.41 -10.89
N ALA A 52 -2.75 6.16 -11.97
CA ALA A 52 -1.65 6.85 -12.63
C ALA A 52 -2.12 8.10 -13.37
N THR A 53 -1.16 8.86 -13.88
CA THR A 53 -1.41 10.06 -14.71
C THR A 53 -1.63 9.72 -16.19
N THR A 54 -1.26 8.51 -16.62
CA THR A 54 -1.47 8.01 -17.99
C THR A 54 -1.99 6.56 -17.96
N PRO A 55 -2.75 6.13 -18.99
CA PRO A 55 -3.28 4.77 -19.06
C PRO A 55 -2.20 3.68 -19.23
N GLU A 56 -1.00 4.03 -19.72
CA GLU A 56 0.12 3.08 -19.85
C GLU A 56 0.76 2.76 -18.49
N GLU A 57 0.60 3.64 -17.52
CA GLU A 57 1.24 3.53 -16.21
C GLU A 57 0.31 2.96 -15.13
N GLY A 58 -1.00 2.93 -15.34
CA GLY A 58 -1.95 2.45 -14.34
C GLY A 58 -3.32 2.10 -14.90
N VAL A 59 -4.07 1.32 -14.12
CA VAL A 59 -5.40 0.84 -14.51
C VAL A 59 -6.47 1.92 -14.31
N LEU A 60 -6.23 2.84 -13.37
CA LEU A 60 -7.14 3.92 -13.04
C LEU A 60 -6.49 5.28 -13.32
N ASP A 61 -7.31 6.30 -13.60
CA ASP A 61 -6.88 7.69 -13.56
C ASP A 61 -6.72 8.19 -12.11
N VAL A 62 -6.28 9.44 -11.94
CA VAL A 62 -6.03 10.07 -10.64
C VAL A 62 -7.30 10.20 -9.77
N ASP A 63 -8.48 10.11 -10.38
CA ASP A 63 -9.77 10.12 -9.69
C ASP A 63 -10.30 8.71 -9.42
N CYS A 64 -9.42 7.70 -9.57
CA CYS A 64 -9.73 6.28 -9.38
C CYS A 64 -10.84 5.77 -10.30
N ARG A 65 -11.01 6.39 -11.46
CA ARG A 65 -11.91 5.93 -12.52
C ARG A 65 -11.15 5.04 -13.50
N TYR A 66 -11.82 4.01 -13.99
CA TYR A 66 -11.27 3.17 -15.06
C TYR A 66 -11.24 3.95 -16.38
N TRP A 67 -10.10 3.91 -17.10
CA TRP A 67 -9.90 4.75 -18.29
C TRP A 67 -10.95 4.55 -19.39
N ASP A 68 -11.40 3.32 -19.63
CA ASP A 68 -12.33 3.00 -20.73
C ASP A 68 -13.81 3.10 -20.32
N SER A 69 -14.13 3.64 -19.15
CA SER A 69 -15.51 3.75 -18.67
C SER A 69 -15.73 5.01 -17.83
N ASP A 70 -16.71 5.82 -18.24
CA ASP A 70 -17.03 7.07 -17.57
C ASP A 70 -17.75 6.89 -16.22
N ASN A 71 -18.25 5.69 -15.92
CA ASN A 71 -19.07 5.40 -14.75
C ASN A 71 -18.54 4.24 -13.89
N LEU A 72 -17.30 3.79 -14.12
CA LEU A 72 -16.65 2.74 -13.32
C LEU A 72 -15.53 3.32 -12.47
N TYR A 73 -15.67 3.16 -11.14
CA TYR A 73 -14.73 3.66 -10.14
C TYR A 73 -14.31 2.55 -9.17
N VAL A 74 -13.10 2.66 -8.63
CA VAL A 74 -12.55 1.71 -7.64
C VAL A 74 -12.13 2.48 -6.38
N SER A 75 -12.46 1.93 -5.21
CA SER A 75 -12.25 2.61 -3.92
C SER A 75 -11.88 1.62 -2.81
N ASP A 76 -10.70 1.01 -2.92
CA ASP A 76 -10.11 0.11 -1.89
C ASP A 76 -8.57 0.30 -1.83
N GLY A 77 -7.78 -0.68 -1.37
CA GLY A 77 -6.31 -0.56 -1.38
C GLY A 77 -5.65 -0.68 -2.77
N SER A 78 -6.38 -1.18 -3.77
CA SER A 78 -5.84 -1.50 -5.08
C SER A 78 -5.39 -0.26 -5.88
N PHE A 79 -5.97 0.92 -5.62
CA PHE A 79 -5.60 2.16 -6.32
C PHE A 79 -4.20 2.66 -5.96
N MET A 80 -3.66 2.27 -4.80
CA MET A 80 -2.45 2.88 -4.25
C MET A 80 -1.23 2.54 -5.14
N PRO A 81 -0.51 3.53 -5.70
CA PRO A 81 0.64 3.26 -6.56
C PRO A 81 1.83 2.59 -5.84
N SER A 82 1.91 2.78 -4.51
CA SER A 82 2.95 2.21 -3.66
C SER A 82 2.46 2.13 -2.21
N SER A 83 3.14 1.31 -1.40
CA SER A 83 2.87 1.19 0.02
C SER A 83 3.47 2.38 0.77
N GLY A 84 2.69 2.97 1.67
CA GLY A 84 3.18 4.03 2.56
C GLY A 84 4.09 3.53 3.69
N GLY A 85 4.33 2.22 3.80
CA GLY A 85 5.10 1.62 4.91
C GLY A 85 4.38 1.66 6.27
N VAL A 86 3.11 2.08 6.28
CA VAL A 86 2.22 2.17 7.45
C VAL A 86 0.86 1.55 7.11
N ASN A 87 -0.02 1.41 8.10
CA ASN A 87 -1.36 0.84 7.91
C ASN A 87 -2.18 1.65 6.89
N PRO A 88 -2.69 1.05 5.80
CA PRO A 88 -3.30 1.78 4.69
C PRO A 88 -4.76 2.18 4.95
N SER A 89 -5.42 1.63 5.98
CA SER A 89 -6.87 1.75 6.18
C SER A 89 -7.37 3.19 6.19
N LEU A 90 -6.65 4.12 6.84
CA LEU A 90 -7.06 5.53 6.88
C LEU A 90 -6.89 6.20 5.52
N THR A 91 -5.84 5.87 4.77
CA THR A 91 -5.64 6.35 3.40
C THR A 91 -6.73 5.84 2.46
N ILE A 92 -7.14 4.58 2.60
CA ILE A 92 -8.23 3.98 1.83
C ILE A 92 -9.54 4.72 2.13
N ALA A 93 -9.87 4.94 3.40
CA ALA A 93 -11.07 5.67 3.80
C ALA A 93 -11.07 7.12 3.29
N ALA A 94 -9.94 7.83 3.39
CA ALA A 94 -9.80 9.18 2.87
C ALA A 94 -9.99 9.23 1.35
N ASN A 95 -9.42 8.27 0.62
CA ASN A 95 -9.59 8.19 -0.83
C ASN A 95 -11.04 7.85 -1.22
N ALA A 96 -11.72 6.99 -0.46
CA ALA A 96 -13.12 6.68 -0.69
C ALA A 96 -14.03 7.90 -0.62
N LEU A 97 -13.80 8.79 0.36
CA LEU A 97 -14.53 10.05 0.47
C LEU A 97 -14.24 10.96 -0.73
N ARG A 98 -12.96 11.09 -1.12
CA ARG A 98 -12.57 11.88 -2.30
C ARG A 98 -13.21 11.36 -3.60
N VAL A 99 -13.22 10.05 -3.82
CA VAL A 99 -13.83 9.42 -5.00
C VAL A 99 -15.34 9.61 -5.00
N ALA A 100 -15.99 9.51 -3.83
CA ALA A 100 -17.42 9.77 -3.71
C ALA A 100 -17.79 11.20 -4.13
N GLU A 101 -16.99 12.22 -3.75
CA GLU A 101 -17.18 13.60 -4.21
C GLU A 101 -17.09 13.71 -5.74
N ARG A 102 -16.10 13.08 -6.37
CA ARG A 102 -15.96 13.04 -7.84
C ARG A 102 -17.16 12.40 -8.54
N ILE A 103 -17.72 11.33 -7.96
CA ILE A 103 -18.92 10.67 -8.47
C ILE A 103 -20.13 11.61 -8.39
N LEU A 104 -20.25 12.39 -7.32
CA LEU A 104 -21.34 13.34 -7.13
C LEU A 104 -21.24 14.56 -8.05
N GLU A 105 -20.03 15.06 -8.33
CA GLU A 105 -19.80 16.18 -9.27
C GLU A 105 -20.17 15.85 -10.71
N LYS A 106 -20.14 14.57 -11.10
CA LYS A 106 -20.51 14.09 -12.45
C LYS A 106 -22.00 13.75 -12.61
N ARG A 107 -22.82 13.92 -11.57
CA ARG A 107 -24.28 13.78 -11.64
C ARG A 107 -24.94 15.10 -12.03
#